data_AF-A0A5K0WT03-F1
#
_entry.id   AF-A0A5K0WT03-F1
#
_cell.length_a   1.000
_cell.length_b   1.000
_cell.length_c   1.000
_cell.angle_alpha   90.00
_cell.angle_beta   90.00
_cell.angle_gamma   90.00
#
_symmetry.space_group_name_H-M   'P 1'
#
loop_
_entity.id
_entity.type
_entity.pdbx_description
1 polymer ?
#
loop_
_entity_poly.entity_id
_entity_poly.type
_entity_poly.pdbx_seq_one_letter_code
_entity_poly.pdbx_strand_id
1 'polypeptide(L)'
;AVSTEARAMHNVGLAGLTYWSPNINVVRDPRWGRTLETPGEDPFVVGRYAVNYVRGLQDVEGAEQTEDPNSRPLKVSACCKHYAAYDVDNWMGVDRYHFDAR
;
A
#
# COMPACT_ATOMS: atom_id res chain seq x y z
N ALA A 1 -6.19 8.76 -10.37
CA ALA A 1 -5.94 10.15 -9.94
C ALA A 1 -4.54 10.27 -9.32
N VAL A 2 -4.30 9.69 -8.14
CA VAL A 2 -3.01 9.78 -7.41
C VAL A 2 -1.77 9.50 -8.26
N SER A 3 -1.75 8.42 -9.04
CA SER A 3 -0.58 8.09 -9.90
C SER A 3 -0.31 9.11 -11.00
N THR A 4 -1.35 9.80 -11.48
CA THR A 4 -1.20 10.88 -12.48
C THR A 4 -0.59 12.12 -11.81
N GLU A 5 -1.07 12.49 -10.62
CA GLU A 5 -0.51 13.59 -9.84
C GLU A 5 0.95 13.33 -9.46
N ALA A 6 1.27 12.11 -9.03
CA ALA A 6 2.62 11.66 -8.77
C ALA A 6 3.55 11.82 -10.00
N ARG A 7 3.08 11.43 -11.19
CA ARG A 7 3.81 11.64 -12.44
C ARG A 7 3.99 13.12 -12.78
N ALA A 8 2.96 13.94 -12.56
CA ALA A 8 3.04 15.39 -12.77
C ALA A 8 4.11 16.02 -11.86
N MET A 9 4.12 15.68 -10.56
CA MET A 9 5.12 16.14 -9.60
C MET A 9 6.54 15.67 -9.94
N HIS A 10 6.67 14.42 -10.43
CA HIS A 10 7.95 13.89 -10.90
C HIS A 10 8.48 14.66 -12.11
N ASN A 11 7.63 14.96 -13.10
CA ASN A 11 8.03 15.65 -14.32
C ASN A 11 8.55 17.08 -14.06
N VAL A 12 8.14 17.71 -12.95
CA VAL A 12 8.65 19.02 -12.52
C VAL A 12 9.77 18.91 -11.47
N GLY A 13 10.30 17.72 -11.21
CA GLY A 13 11.43 17.49 -10.32
C GLY A 13 11.12 17.58 -8.82
N LEU A 14 9.84 17.52 -8.42
CA LEU A 14 9.43 17.68 -7.01
C LEU A 14 9.16 16.36 -6.29
N ALA A 15 9.11 15.22 -7.01
CA ALA A 15 8.83 13.93 -6.41
C ALA A 15 9.55 12.76 -7.11
N GLY A 16 9.74 11.67 -6.37
CA GLY A 16 10.16 10.38 -6.92
C GLY A 16 9.00 9.58 -7.52
N LEU A 17 9.31 8.36 -7.97
CA LEU A 17 8.35 7.43 -8.57
C LEU A 17 8.01 6.23 -7.68
N THR A 18 8.49 6.18 -6.44
CA THR A 18 8.25 5.08 -5.50
C THR A 18 7.42 5.58 -4.31
N TYR A 19 6.29 4.92 -4.06
CA TYR A 19 5.32 5.33 -3.05
C TYR A 19 5.08 4.21 -2.04
N TRP A 20 5.23 4.50 -0.75
CA TRP A 20 5.00 3.56 0.35
C TRP A 20 3.52 3.40 0.67
N SER A 21 2.77 2.89 -0.30
CA SER A 21 1.33 2.68 -0.26
C SER A 21 0.94 1.52 -1.17
N PRO A 22 -0.13 0.77 -0.86
CA PRO A 22 -1.10 0.98 0.22
C PRO A 22 -0.70 0.35 1.57
N ASN A 23 -1.30 0.86 2.66
CA ASN A 23 -1.36 0.13 3.93
C ASN A 23 -2.46 -0.95 3.82
N ILE A 24 -2.07 -2.21 3.92
CA ILE A 24 -2.92 -3.39 3.73
C ILE A 24 -2.92 -4.30 4.96
N ASN A 25 -2.55 -3.77 6.13
CA ASN A 25 -2.73 -4.49 7.38
C ASN A 25 -4.24 -4.68 7.64
N VAL A 26 -4.60 -5.85 8.15
CA VAL A 26 -5.97 -6.17 8.56
C VAL A 26 -6.13 -5.68 10.00
N VAL A 27 -7.11 -4.82 10.26
CA VAL A 27 -7.37 -4.31 11.60
C VAL A 27 -7.90 -5.44 12.48
N ARG A 28 -7.14 -5.86 13.50
CA ARG A 28 -7.66 -6.80 14.52
C ARG A 28 -8.07 -6.11 15.82
N ASP A 29 -7.57 -4.90 16.06
CA ASP A 29 -7.86 -4.12 17.26
C ASP A 29 -8.28 -2.69 16.90
N PRO A 30 -9.50 -2.25 17.27
CA PRO A 30 -9.99 -0.92 16.93
C PRO A 30 -9.20 0.22 17.62
N ARG A 31 -8.38 -0.09 18.63
CA ARG A 31 -7.54 0.89 19.34
C ARG A 31 -6.25 1.23 18.59
N TRP A 32 -5.90 0.47 17.56
CA TRP A 32 -4.69 0.73 16.79
C TRP A 32 -4.74 2.13 16.14
N GLY A 33 -3.74 2.96 16.43
CA GLY A 33 -3.72 4.37 16.04
C GLY A 33 -3.71 4.63 14.52
N ARG A 34 -3.48 3.59 13.70
CA ARG A 34 -3.42 3.68 12.23
C ARG A 34 -4.56 2.93 11.53
N THR A 35 -5.62 2.56 12.25
CA THR A 35 -6.83 1.94 11.67
C THR A 35 -7.36 2.71 10.46
N LEU A 36 -7.35 4.05 10.54
CA LEU A 36 -7.79 4.97 9.49
C LEU A 36 -7.01 4.86 8.16
N GLU A 37 -5.81 4.27 8.17
CA GLU A 37 -5.00 4.09 6.95
C GLU A 37 -5.39 2.84 6.15
N THR A 38 -6.20 1.96 6.72
CA THR A 38 -6.48 0.62 6.18
C THR A 38 -7.93 0.49 5.69
N PRO A 39 -8.22 -0.48 4.81
CA PRO A 39 -9.59 -0.74 4.35
C PRO A 39 -10.45 -1.54 5.34
N GLY A 40 -9.97 -1.76 6.58
CA GLY A 40 -10.77 -2.35 7.67
C GLY A 40 -10.26 -3.69 8.20
N GLU A 41 -11.17 -4.43 8.85
CA GLU A 41 -10.89 -5.69 9.57
C GLU A 41 -11.10 -6.95 8.73
N ASP A 42 -11.73 -6.85 7.55
CA ASP A 42 -12.03 -8.01 6.71
C ASP A 42 -10.90 -8.29 5.69
N PRO A 43 -10.22 -9.45 5.76
CA PRO A 43 -9.16 -9.80 4.82
C PRO A 43 -9.60 -9.82 3.35
N PHE A 44 -10.86 -10.17 3.07
CA PHE A 44 -11.35 -10.22 1.69
C PHE A 44 -11.47 -8.82 1.10
N VAL A 45 -12.10 -7.88 1.81
CA VAL A 45 -12.15 -6.45 1.44
C VAL A 45 -10.75 -5.87 1.32
N VAL A 46 -9.86 -6.15 2.29
CA VAL A 46 -8.46 -5.69 2.26
C VAL A 46 -7.75 -6.17 0.99
N GLY A 47 -7.90 -7.45 0.64
CA GLY A 47 -7.33 -8.02 -0.58
C GLY A 47 -7.84 -7.35 -1.86
N ARG A 48 -9.17 -7.09 -1.95
CA ARG A 48 -9.74 -6.40 -3.12
C ARG A 48 -9.31 -4.95 -3.19
N TYR A 49 -9.21 -4.25 -2.07
CA TYR A 49 -8.66 -2.90 -2.00
C TYR A 49 -7.21 -2.87 -2.50
N ALA A 50 -6.35 -3.77 -1.98
CA ALA A 50 -4.94 -3.83 -2.34
C ALA A 50 -4.73 -4.02 -3.84
N VAL A 51 -5.45 -4.97 -4.47
CA VAL A 51 -5.35 -5.22 -5.91
C VAL A 51 -5.72 -3.98 -6.72
N ASN A 52 -6.84 -3.33 -6.41
CA ASN A 52 -7.29 -2.15 -7.15
C ASN A 52 -6.37 -0.95 -6.94
N TYR A 53 -5.87 -0.73 -5.71
CA TYR A 53 -4.97 0.37 -5.40
C TYR A 53 -3.62 0.20 -6.12
N VAL A 54 -3.03 -1.00 -6.07
CA VAL A 54 -1.75 -1.30 -6.74
C VAL A 54 -1.90 -1.15 -8.25
N ARG A 55 -2.97 -1.66 -8.86
CA ARG A 55 -3.24 -1.44 -10.29
C ARG A 55 -3.37 0.03 -10.63
N GLY A 56 -4.15 0.79 -9.86
CA GLY A 56 -4.31 2.24 -10.07
C GLY A 56 -3.01 3.04 -9.94
N LEU A 57 -2.04 2.54 -9.17
CA LEU A 57 -0.71 3.12 -9.07
C LEU A 57 0.20 2.70 -10.23
N GLN A 58 0.27 1.40 -10.51
CA GLN A 58 1.33 0.84 -11.35
C GLN A 58 0.98 0.78 -12.83
N ASP A 59 -0.30 0.63 -13.17
CA ASP A 59 -0.71 0.35 -14.53
C ASP A 59 -0.70 1.62 -15.39
N VAL A 60 -0.28 1.44 -16.64
CA VAL A 60 -0.32 2.44 -17.70
C VAL A 60 -1.44 2.02 -18.64
N GLU A 61 -2.31 2.97 -18.99
CA GLU A 61 -3.45 2.73 -19.86
C GLU A 61 -3.00 2.14 -21.21
N GLY A 62 -3.59 1.00 -21.59
CA GLY A 62 -3.26 0.27 -22.81
C GLY A 62 -2.03 -0.64 -22.72
N ALA A 63 -1.39 -0.74 -21.55
CA ALA A 63 -0.23 -1.60 -21.30
C ALA A 63 -0.44 -2.51 -20.07
N GLU A 64 -1.69 -2.72 -19.65
CA GLU A 64 -2.03 -3.51 -18.46
C GLU A 64 -1.88 -5.02 -18.69
N GLN A 65 -2.07 -5.46 -19.93
CA GLN A 65 -2.03 -6.87 -20.32
C GLN A 65 -0.80 -7.14 -21.19
N THR A 66 0.22 -7.76 -20.60
CA THR A 66 1.43 -8.22 -21.29
C THR A 66 1.65 -9.70 -20.95
N GLU A 67 2.29 -10.45 -21.85
CA GLU A 67 2.63 -11.87 -21.60
C GLU A 67 3.60 -12.00 -20.41
N ASP A 68 4.59 -11.11 -20.32
CA ASP A 68 5.47 -10.96 -19.16
C ASP A 68 5.07 -9.71 -18.36
N PRO A 69 4.57 -9.84 -17.12
CA PRO A 69 4.25 -8.69 -16.28
C PRO A 69 5.43 -7.77 -15.98
N ASN A 70 6.67 -8.23 -16.12
CA ASN A 70 7.89 -7.42 -15.92
C ASN A 70 8.26 -6.61 -17.16
N SER A 71 7.70 -6.93 -18.32
CA SER A 71 7.99 -6.22 -19.57
C SER A 71 7.13 -4.96 -19.75
N ARG A 72 6.08 -4.80 -18.93
CA ARG A 72 5.19 -3.64 -19.01
C ARG A 72 5.83 -2.40 -18.34
N PRO A 73 5.56 -1.19 -18.84
CA PRO A 73 5.97 0.02 -18.16
C PRO A 73 5.22 0.19 -16.82
N LEU A 74 5.91 0.76 -15.82
CA LEU A 74 5.31 1.18 -14.55
C LEU A 74 4.99 2.68 -14.56
N LYS A 75 3.76 3.02 -14.15
CA LYS A 75 3.34 4.41 -13.97
C LYS A 75 3.87 5.03 -12.69
N VAL A 76 3.84 4.32 -11.57
CA VAL A 76 4.66 4.56 -10.37
C VAL A 76 4.84 3.21 -9.68
N SER A 77 5.83 3.07 -8.80
CA SER A 77 6.01 1.88 -7.97
C SER A 77 5.15 1.97 -6.71
N ALA A 78 4.32 0.96 -6.48
CA ALA A 78 3.58 0.77 -5.24
C ALA A 78 4.36 -0.11 -4.26
N CYS A 79 4.04 -0.01 -2.97
CA CYS A 79 4.67 -0.82 -1.93
C CYS A 79 3.61 -1.17 -0.88
N CYS A 80 3.11 -2.41 -0.96
CA CYS A 80 2.23 -2.97 0.05
C CYS A 80 2.95 -3.04 1.39
N LYS A 81 2.31 -2.53 2.44
CA LYS A 81 2.88 -2.51 3.79
C LYS A 81 1.82 -2.80 4.86
N HIS A 82 2.20 -3.24 6.06
CA HIS A 82 3.54 -3.58 6.53
C HIS A 82 3.60 -5.09 6.72
N TYR A 83 4.38 -5.78 5.89
CA TYR A 83 4.47 -7.23 5.90
C TYR A 83 5.35 -7.69 7.09
N ALA A 84 4.83 -8.39 8.10
CA ALA A 84 3.45 -8.83 8.32
C ALA A 84 3.01 -8.63 9.78
N ALA A 85 1.71 -8.84 10.05
CA ALA A 85 1.13 -8.86 11.39
C ALA A 85 1.36 -7.58 12.23
N TYR A 86 1.53 -6.43 11.57
CA TYR A 86 1.66 -5.14 12.22
C TYR A 86 0.30 -4.44 12.34
N ASP A 87 -0.23 -4.41 13.55
CA ASP A 87 -1.49 -3.73 13.91
C ASP A 87 -1.49 -3.17 15.34
N VAL A 88 -0.31 -2.85 15.87
CA VAL A 88 -0.11 -2.20 17.18
C VAL A 88 1.00 -1.16 17.08
N ASP A 89 0.82 0.00 17.70
CA ASP A 89 1.88 1.02 17.79
C ASP A 89 2.54 1.03 19.17
N ASN A 90 1.74 1.22 20.22
CA ASN A 90 2.16 1.12 21.62
C ASN A 90 0.93 0.84 22.48
N TRP A 91 0.86 -0.34 23.09
CA TRP A 91 -0.24 -0.76 23.93
C TRP A 91 0.24 -1.62 25.10
N MET A 92 -0.16 -1.28 26.32
CA MET A 92 0.15 -2.04 27.55
C MET A 92 1.65 -2.34 27.75
N GLY A 93 2.51 -1.39 27.37
CA GLY A 93 3.97 -1.52 27.49
C GLY A 93 4.63 -2.32 26.36
N VAL A 94 3.88 -2.75 25.34
CA VAL A 94 4.40 -3.38 24.13
C VAL A 94 4.36 -2.37 22.98
N ASP A 95 5.51 -2.03 22.44
CA ASP A 95 5.63 -1.16 21.27
C ASP A 95 5.87 -1.97 19.98
N ARG A 96 5.59 -1.33 18.85
CA ARG A 96 5.70 -1.92 17.51
C ARG A 96 7.08 -2.42 17.10
N TYR A 97 8.15 -1.91 17.70
CA TYR A 97 9.51 -2.33 17.37
C TYR A 97 9.89 -3.63 18.09
N HIS A 98 9.17 -3.94 19.18
CA HIS A 98 9.45 -5.09 20.05
C HIS A 98 8.29 -6.09 20.16
N PHE A 99 7.20 -5.87 19.43
CA PHE A 99 6.07 -6.80 19.38
C PHE A 99 6.51 -8.16 18.82
N ASP A 100 6.18 -9.24 19.55
CA ASP A 100 6.39 -10.62 19.11
C ASP A 100 5.02 -11.24 18.76
N ALA A 101 4.92 -11.75 17.53
CA ALA A 101 3.71 -12.34 16.97
C ALA A 101 3.68 -13.88 17.05
N ARG A 102 4.69 -14.49 17.68
CA ARG A 102 4.85 -15.95 17.83
C ARG A 102 3.89 -16.57 18.83
#